data_AF-A0A7W0QF44-F1
#
_entry.id   AF-A0A7W0QF44-F1
#
_cell.length_a   1.000
_cell.length_b   1.000
_cell.length_c   1.000
_cell.angle_alpha   90.00
_cell.angle_beta   90.00
_cell.angle_gamma   90.00
#
_symmetry.space_group_name_H-M   'P 1'
#
loop_
_entity.id
_entity.type
_entity.pdbx_description
1 polymer ?
#
loop_
_entity_poly.entity_id
_entity_poly.type
_entity_poly.pdbx_seq_one_letter_code
_entity_poly.pdbx_strand_id
1 'polypeptide(L)'
;DERWKFRRGDLDDRALWDDYLCAYRDAIEKTSVRRAPWFVVPADRKWVRNLAVASILRSVLEDLDPQFPEPEEGVDGLVVE
;
A
#
# COMPACT_ATOMS: atom_id res chain seq x y z
N ASP A 1 15.21 12.81 -16.80
CA ASP A 1 16.17 12.84 -15.69
C ASP A 1 15.73 11.81 -14.65
N GLU A 2 16.11 10.54 -14.82
CA GLU A 2 15.82 9.42 -13.89
C GLU A 2 16.87 8.30 -13.93
N ARG A 3 17.99 8.51 -14.65
CA ARG A 3 19.01 7.48 -14.89
C ARG A 3 19.67 6.97 -13.61
N TRP A 4 19.66 7.76 -12.55
CA TRP A 4 20.21 7.40 -11.25
C TRP A 4 19.48 6.22 -10.59
N LYS A 5 18.21 5.94 -10.97
CA LYS A 5 17.44 4.79 -10.46
C LYS A 5 17.71 3.49 -11.23
N PHE A 6 18.20 3.60 -12.47
CA PHE A 6 18.41 2.45 -13.34
C PHE A 6 19.66 1.68 -12.92
N ARG A 7 19.54 0.36 -12.81
CA ARG A 7 20.67 -0.53 -12.60
C ARG A 7 20.75 -1.52 -13.75
N ARG A 8 21.97 -1.87 -14.18
CA ARG A 8 22.16 -2.88 -15.24
C ARG A 8 21.56 -4.24 -14.84
N GLY A 9 21.64 -4.60 -13.56
CA GLY A 9 21.05 -5.83 -13.02
C GLY A 9 19.53 -5.92 -13.15
N ASP A 10 18.81 -4.79 -13.36
CA ASP A 10 17.37 -4.83 -13.60
C ASP A 10 17.04 -5.59 -14.91
N LEU A 11 18.00 -5.72 -15.85
CA LEU A 11 17.87 -6.53 -17.06
C LEU A 11 18.04 -8.03 -16.78
N ASP A 12 18.91 -8.38 -15.83
CA ASP A 12 19.09 -9.77 -15.40
C ASP A 12 17.83 -10.24 -14.66
N ASP A 13 17.29 -9.41 -13.76
CA ASP A 13 16.00 -9.66 -13.09
C ASP A 13 14.86 -9.80 -14.10
N ARG A 14 14.85 -8.98 -15.17
CA ARG A 14 13.84 -9.03 -16.24
C ARG A 14 13.89 -10.34 -17.05
N ALA A 15 15.06 -10.95 -17.19
CA ALA A 15 15.21 -12.25 -17.84
C ALA A 15 14.60 -13.40 -17.01
N LEU A 16 14.49 -13.22 -15.69
CA LEU A 16 13.88 -14.16 -14.74
C LEU A 16 12.38 -13.91 -14.51
N TRP A 17 11.69 -13.29 -15.47
CA TRP A 17 10.29 -12.85 -15.31
C TRP A 17 9.34 -13.98 -14.87
N ASP A 18 9.44 -15.15 -15.50
CA ASP A 18 8.56 -16.28 -15.19
C ASP A 18 8.85 -16.88 -13.80
N ASP A 19 10.12 -16.89 -13.39
CA ASP A 19 10.53 -17.34 -12.05
C ASP A 19 10.00 -16.38 -10.97
N TYR A 20 10.07 -15.07 -11.20
CA TYR A 20 9.47 -14.07 -10.32
C TYR A 20 7.95 -14.23 -10.24
N LEU A 21 7.25 -14.46 -11.35
CA LEU A 21 5.81 -14.70 -11.34
C LEU A 21 5.44 -15.96 -10.53
N CYS A 22 6.21 -17.03 -10.66
CA CYS A 22 6.04 -18.24 -9.86
C CYS A 22 6.25 -17.94 -8.37
N ALA A 23 7.33 -17.26 -8.01
CA ALA A 23 7.63 -16.89 -6.62
C ALA A 23 6.57 -15.96 -6.00
N TYR A 24 6.08 -14.97 -6.73
CA TYR A 24 5.01 -14.08 -6.26
C TYR A 24 3.69 -14.83 -6.06
N ARG A 25 3.32 -15.73 -6.99
CA ARG A 25 2.14 -16.59 -6.84
C ARG A 25 2.25 -17.41 -5.56
N ASP A 26 3.37 -18.10 -5.38
CA ASP A 26 3.64 -18.91 -4.20
C ASP A 26 3.55 -18.10 -2.90
N ALA A 27 4.16 -16.92 -2.87
CA ALA A 27 4.11 -16.04 -1.71
C ALA A 27 2.68 -15.62 -1.39
N ILE A 28 1.91 -15.18 -2.38
CA ILE A 28 0.53 -14.72 -2.21
C ILE A 28 -0.38 -15.88 -1.78
N GLU A 29 -0.34 -17.02 -2.47
CA GLU A 29 -1.17 -18.19 -2.17
C GLU A 29 -0.90 -18.74 -0.76
N LYS A 30 0.36 -18.76 -0.32
CA LYS A 30 0.74 -19.32 0.99
C LYS A 30 0.54 -18.35 2.15
N THR A 31 0.45 -17.04 1.90
CA THR A 31 0.46 -16.02 2.97
C THR A 31 -0.75 -15.09 3.00
N SER A 32 -1.59 -15.08 1.97
CA SER A 32 -2.83 -14.29 1.97
C SER A 32 -3.86 -14.92 2.89
N VAL A 33 -4.03 -14.35 4.08
CA VAL A 33 -4.95 -14.83 5.11
C VAL A 33 -5.92 -13.73 5.52
N ARG A 34 -7.09 -14.11 6.07
CA ARG A 34 -8.18 -13.17 6.40
C ARG A 34 -7.73 -11.92 7.19
N ARG A 35 -6.81 -12.08 8.15
CA ARG A 35 -6.32 -10.98 8.99
C ARG A 35 -5.21 -10.13 8.36
N ALA A 36 -4.64 -10.60 7.25
CA ALA A 36 -3.54 -9.96 6.53
C ALA A 36 -3.63 -10.34 5.04
N PRO A 37 -4.66 -9.85 4.32
CA PRO A 37 -4.89 -10.23 2.93
C PRO A 37 -3.89 -9.54 1.99
N TRP A 38 -3.47 -10.26 0.95
CA TRP A 38 -2.82 -9.66 -0.22
C TRP A 38 -3.87 -9.22 -1.25
N PHE A 39 -3.62 -8.08 -1.91
CA PHE A 39 -4.43 -7.58 -3.02
C PHE A 39 -3.57 -7.49 -4.28
N VAL A 40 -3.99 -8.14 -5.38
CA VAL A 40 -3.35 -8.02 -6.69
C VAL A 40 -3.96 -6.82 -7.42
N VAL A 41 -3.19 -5.76 -7.62
CA VAL A 41 -3.66 -4.50 -8.23
C VAL A 41 -3.15 -4.36 -9.67
N PRO A 42 -4.04 -4.24 -10.68
CA PRO A 42 -3.62 -3.93 -12.05
C PRO A 42 -2.89 -2.59 -12.13
N ALA A 43 -1.60 -2.62 -12.51
CA ALA A 43 -0.70 -1.49 -12.33
C ALA A 43 -0.21 -0.80 -13.62
N ASP A 44 -0.57 -1.32 -14.80
CA ASP A 44 -0.13 -0.78 -16.09
C ASP A 44 -0.53 0.70 -16.28
N ARG A 45 -1.70 1.08 -15.73
CA ARG A 45 -2.18 2.46 -15.71
C ARG A 45 -1.99 3.05 -14.32
N LYS A 46 -1.06 4.00 -14.18
CA LYS A 46 -0.70 4.63 -12.89
C LYS A 46 -1.92 5.17 -12.12
N TRP A 47 -2.87 5.79 -12.81
CA TRP A 47 -4.07 6.34 -12.15
C TRP A 47 -5.02 5.23 -11.66
N VAL A 48 -5.14 4.11 -12.38
CA VAL A 48 -5.93 2.94 -11.95
C VAL A 48 -5.32 2.35 -10.69
N ARG A 49 -4.01 2.12 -10.70
CA ARG A 49 -3.26 1.67 -9.52
C ARG A 49 -3.50 2.58 -8.31
N ASN A 50 -3.36 3.89 -8.50
CA ASN A 50 -3.53 4.86 -7.42
C ASN A 50 -4.95 4.82 -6.85
N LEU A 51 -5.97 4.76 -7.71
CA LEU A 51 -7.37 4.66 -7.29
C LEU A 51 -7.62 3.37 -6.50
N ALA A 52 -7.21 2.22 -7.02
CA ALA A 52 -7.43 0.93 -6.38
C ALA A 52 -6.78 0.87 -4.99
N VAL A 53 -5.52 1.29 -4.86
CA VAL A 53 -4.81 1.31 -3.58
C VAL A 53 -5.49 2.27 -2.59
N ALA A 54 -5.87 3.47 -3.03
CA ALA A 54 -6.56 4.44 -2.18
C ALA A 54 -7.92 3.93 -1.70
N SER A 55 -8.69 3.26 -2.57
CA SER A 55 -9.98 2.67 -2.21
C SER A 55 -9.85 1.55 -1.18
N ILE A 56 -8.87 0.65 -1.34
CA ILE A 56 -8.61 -0.43 -0.37
C ILE A 56 -8.23 0.18 0.99
N LEU A 57 -7.29 1.12 1.01
CA LEU A 57 -6.85 1.76 2.25
C LEU A 57 -7.98 2.51 2.95
N ARG A 58 -8.79 3.27 2.19
CA ARG A 58 -9.96 3.97 2.72
C ARG A 58 -10.94 3.00 3.39
N SER A 59 -11.30 1.90 2.72
CA SER A 59 -12.22 0.91 3.28
C SER A 59 -11.73 0.36 4.61
N VAL A 60 -10.43 0.03 4.72
CA VAL A 60 -9.84 -0.49 5.97
C VAL A 60 -9.87 0.56 7.08
N LEU A 61 -9.60 1.83 6.76
CA LEU A 61 -9.66 2.92 7.75
C LEU A 61 -11.10 3.23 8.19
N GLU A 62 -12.07 3.11 7.29
CA GLU A 62 -13.50 3.25 7.61
C GLU A 62 -13.97 2.11 8.52
N ASP A 63 -13.55 0.87 8.24
CA ASP A 63 -13.88 -0.29 9.08
C ASP A 63 -13.22 -0.21 10.49
N LEU A 64 -12.05 0.43 10.59
CA LEU A 64 -11.36 0.63 11.87
C LEU A 64 -12.05 1.70 12.75
N ASP A 65 -12.75 2.65 12.13
CA ASP A 65 -13.46 3.76 12.77
C ASP A 65 -12.62 4.49 13.86
N PRO A 66 -11.42 5.00 13.51
CA PRO A 66 -10.59 5.68 14.49
C PRO A 66 -11.26 6.99 14.96
N GLN A 67 -11.46 7.11 16.27
CA GLN A 67 -11.98 8.32 16.88
C GLN A 67 -10.86 9.28 17.25
N PHE A 68 -11.15 10.57 17.23
CA PHE A 68 -10.29 11.54 17.90
C PHE A 68 -10.29 11.27 19.41
N PRO A 69 -9.14 11.41 20.09
CA PRO A 69 -9.14 11.37 21.55
C PRO A 69 -9.94 12.55 22.09
N GLU A 70 -10.52 12.36 23.28
CA GLU A 70 -11.11 13.48 24.02
C GLU A 70 -10.05 14.55 24.30
N PRO A 71 -10.41 15.85 24.19
CA PRO A 71 -9.51 16.93 24.59
C PRO A 71 -9.24 16.86 26.11
N GLU A 72 -8.14 17.48 26.54
CA GLU A 72 -7.89 17.67 27.98
C GLU A 72 -9.01 18.49 28.63
N GLU A 73 -9.29 18.30 29.92
CA GLU A 73 -10.29 19.12 30.59
C GLU A 73 -9.84 20.60 30.60
N GLY A 74 -10.77 21.51 30.25
CA GLY A 74 -10.54 22.96 30.36
C GLY A 74 -9.85 23.62 29.17
N VAL A 75 -9.68 22.94 28.01
CA VAL A 75 -9.18 23.60 26.79
C VAL A 75 -10.21 24.52 26.12
N ASP A 76 -11.49 24.37 26.46
CA ASP A 76 -12.55 25.22 25.91
C ASP A 76 -12.34 26.68 26.34
N GLY A 77 -12.08 27.54 25.36
CA GLY A 77 -11.89 28.98 25.58
C GLY A 77 -10.47 29.40 25.97
N LEU A 78 -9.49 28.48 25.93
CA LEU A 78 -8.08 28.81 26.11
C LEU A 78 -7.59 29.67 24.93
N VAL A 79 -7.13 30.89 25.23
CA VAL A 79 -6.51 31.81 24.26
C VAL A 79 -5.01 31.71 24.42
N VAL A 80 -4.31 31.42 23.33
CA VAL A 80 -2.85 31.46 23.26
C VAL A 80 -2.44 32.86 22.79
N GLU A 81 -1.65 33.58 23.60
CA GLU A 81 -1.05 34.87 23.25
C GLU A 81 0.19 34.72 22.35
#